data_AF-A0AAV0ND98-F1
#
_entry.id   AF-A0AAV0ND98-F1
#
_cell.length_a   1.000
_cell.length_b   1.000
_cell.length_c   1.000
_cell.angle_alpha   90.00
_cell.angle_beta   90.00
_cell.angle_gamma   90.00
#
_symmetry.space_group_name_H-M   'P 1'
#
loop_
_entity.id
_entity.type
_entity.pdbx_description
1 polymer ?
#
loop_
_entity_poly.entity_id
_entity_poly.type
_entity_poly.pdbx_seq_one_letter_code
_entity_poly.pdbx_strand_id
1 'polypeptide(L)'
;MGAEIATREAFEWVTNESKLMKACSVIGRLQNDIFSHEYEQKRNHPASGVECYMKHHGATEEEAVEFLWKKIRNAWKDIAQEYQKPTPLPVVLMDRILNLARSCNLFYENGDGYTDSRLMKDELTSLLFDPVPL
;
A
#
# COMPACT_ATOMS: atom_id res chain seq x y z
N MET A 1 15.99 -2.88 20.06
CA MET A 1 14.60 -3.35 19.97
C MET A 1 14.29 -4.09 18.66
N GLY A 2 14.64 -3.58 17.45
CA GLY A 2 14.33 -4.29 16.20
C GLY A 2 15.24 -5.49 15.84
N ALA A 3 16.52 -5.46 16.22
CA ALA A 3 17.53 -6.38 15.69
C ALA A 3 17.39 -7.84 16.17
N GLU A 4 16.91 -8.08 17.39
CA GLU A 4 16.88 -9.43 18.00
C GLU A 4 15.77 -10.32 17.43
N ILE A 5 14.70 -9.72 16.89
CA ILE A 5 13.57 -10.45 16.29
C ILE A 5 13.70 -10.61 14.77
N ALA A 6 14.58 -9.86 14.11
CA ALA A 6 14.78 -9.87 12.67
C ALA A 6 15.79 -10.95 12.24
N THR A 7 15.46 -12.23 12.48
CA THR A 7 16.36 -13.35 12.14
C THR A 7 16.47 -13.56 10.63
N ARG A 8 17.48 -14.32 10.19
CA ARG A 8 17.67 -14.71 8.79
C ARG A 8 16.42 -15.40 8.22
N GLU A 9 15.79 -16.26 9.00
CA GLU A 9 14.59 -17.03 8.65
C GLU A 9 13.38 -16.10 8.45
N ALA A 10 13.31 -14.99 9.20
CA ALA A 10 12.30 -13.96 9.00
C ALA A 10 12.53 -13.15 7.71
N PHE A 11 13.79 -12.81 7.38
CA PHE A 11 14.12 -12.22 6.08
C PHE A 11 13.80 -13.18 4.93
N GLU A 12 14.21 -14.45 5.04
CA GLU A 12 13.92 -15.50 4.05
C GLU A 12 12.41 -15.69 3.83
N TRP A 13 11.58 -15.64 4.89
CA TRP A 13 10.12 -15.66 4.74
C TRP A 13 9.58 -14.45 3.99
N VAL A 14 10.08 -13.24 4.28
CA VAL A 14 9.65 -12.00 3.60
C VAL A 14 10.05 -12.01 2.11
N THR A 15 11.26 -12.46 1.79
CA THR A 15 11.78 -12.48 0.41
C THR A 15 11.23 -13.63 -0.43
N ASN A 16 10.96 -14.80 0.18
CA ASN A 16 10.39 -15.97 -0.50
C ASN A 16 8.88 -15.83 -0.71
N GLU A 17 8.49 -14.76 -1.42
CA GLU A 17 7.16 -14.60 -2.02
C GLU A 17 5.96 -14.62 -1.05
N SER A 18 6.19 -14.25 0.22
CA SER A 18 5.16 -14.15 1.28
C SER A 18 3.87 -13.49 0.79
N LYS A 19 2.73 -14.17 1.01
CA LYS A 19 1.41 -13.66 0.61
C LYS A 19 1.07 -12.34 1.31
N LEU A 20 1.49 -12.17 2.56
CA LEU A 20 1.31 -10.94 3.33
C LEU A 20 2.09 -9.77 2.68
N MET A 21 3.35 -10.00 2.30
CA MET A 21 4.17 -8.99 1.62
C MET A 21 3.60 -8.67 0.23
N LYS A 22 3.27 -9.68 -0.58
CA LYS A 22 2.62 -9.50 -1.88
C LYS A 22 1.34 -8.68 -1.78
N ALA A 23 0.49 -8.94 -0.80
CA ALA A 23 -0.74 -8.19 -0.58
C ALA A 23 -0.46 -6.71 -0.25
N CYS A 24 0.52 -6.43 0.63
CA CYS A 24 0.99 -5.07 0.89
C CYS A 24 1.53 -4.38 -0.38
N SER A 25 2.33 -5.08 -1.18
CA SER A 25 2.84 -4.55 -2.46
C SER A 25 1.73 -4.24 -3.46
N VAL A 26 0.70 -5.09 -3.55
CA VAL A 26 -0.48 -4.86 -4.41
C VAL A 26 -1.28 -3.65 -3.95
N ILE A 27 -1.45 -3.46 -2.64
CA ILE A 27 -2.14 -2.28 -2.08
C ILE A 27 -1.37 -1.01 -2.44
N GLY A 28 -0.09 -0.92 -2.07
CA GLY A 28 0.72 0.28 -2.31
C GLY A 28 0.93 0.61 -3.80
N ARG A 29 1.21 -0.39 -4.66
CA ARG A 29 1.38 -0.18 -6.11
C ARG A 29 0.07 0.28 -6.75
N LEU A 30 -1.04 -0.42 -6.54
CA LEU A 30 -2.28 -0.08 -7.24
C LEU A 30 -2.94 1.19 -6.70
N GLN A 31 -2.71 1.57 -5.43
CA GLN A 31 -3.11 2.89 -4.94
C GLN A 31 -2.26 3.99 -5.57
N ASN A 32 -0.92 3.84 -5.60
CA ASN A 32 -0.05 4.78 -6.31
C ASN A 32 -0.55 4.98 -7.75
N ASP A 33 -0.73 3.89 -8.51
CA ASP A 33 -1.21 3.95 -9.90
C ASP A 33 -2.55 4.70 -10.03
N ILE A 34 -3.55 4.40 -9.18
CA ILE A 34 -4.87 5.07 -9.21
C ILE A 34 -4.75 6.57 -8.92
N PHE A 35 -3.93 6.99 -7.97
CA PHE A 35 -3.89 8.39 -7.52
C PHE A 35 -2.82 9.24 -8.21
N SER A 36 -1.89 8.65 -8.97
CA SER A 36 -0.85 9.38 -9.70
C SER A 36 -1.01 9.37 -11.23
N HIS A 37 -1.73 8.41 -11.85
CA HIS A 37 -1.71 8.28 -13.32
C HIS A 37 -2.14 9.57 -14.07
N GLU A 38 -3.20 10.25 -13.61
CA GLU A 38 -3.64 11.55 -14.14
C GLU A 38 -2.51 12.59 -14.16
N TYR A 39 -1.67 12.63 -13.12
CA TYR A 39 -0.52 13.53 -13.03
C TYR A 39 0.63 13.06 -13.92
N GLU A 40 0.88 11.77 -13.96
CA GLU A 40 1.96 11.08 -14.68
C GLU A 40 1.78 11.14 -16.20
N GLN A 41 0.57 10.92 -16.72
CA GLN A 41 0.28 11.04 -18.15
C GLN A 41 0.47 12.48 -18.66
N LYS A 42 0.08 13.49 -17.88
CA LYS A 42 0.36 14.92 -18.17
C LYS A 42 1.86 15.24 -18.22
N ARG A 43 2.73 14.34 -17.76
CA ARG A 43 4.20 14.45 -17.74
C ARG A 43 4.91 13.51 -18.74
N ASN A 44 4.18 12.72 -19.54
CA ASN A 44 4.73 11.64 -20.39
C ASN A 44 5.53 10.58 -19.58
N HIS A 45 5.10 10.29 -18.36
CA HIS A 45 5.66 9.23 -17.53
C HIS A 45 5.35 7.83 -18.13
N PRO A 46 6.15 6.78 -17.83
CA PRO A 46 5.78 5.40 -18.18
C PRO A 46 4.37 5.02 -17.70
N ALA A 47 3.70 4.18 -18.48
CA ALA A 47 2.32 3.74 -18.22
C ALA A 47 2.15 3.06 -16.86
N SER A 48 1.15 3.51 -16.10
CA SER A 48 0.75 2.91 -14.83
C SER A 48 -0.08 1.62 -15.04
N GLY A 49 -0.48 0.96 -13.96
CA GLY A 49 -1.47 -0.12 -14.00
C GLY A 49 -2.80 0.27 -14.66
N VAL A 50 -3.19 1.56 -14.62
CA VAL A 50 -4.42 2.07 -15.26
C VAL A 50 -4.28 2.00 -16.79
N GLU A 51 -3.27 2.68 -17.36
CA GLU A 51 -3.05 2.68 -18.82
C GLU A 51 -2.71 1.28 -19.36
N CYS A 52 -2.00 0.46 -18.57
CA CYS A 52 -1.72 -0.92 -18.94
C CYS A 52 -3.00 -1.77 -19.06
N TYR A 53 -3.95 -1.61 -18.13
CA TYR A 53 -5.23 -2.31 -18.19
C TYR A 53 -6.10 -1.83 -19.36
N MET A 54 -6.28 -0.50 -19.49
CA MET A 54 -7.05 0.11 -20.60
C MET A 54 -6.52 -0.38 -21.96
N LYS A 55 -5.21 -0.31 -22.17
CA LYS A 55 -4.56 -0.72 -23.42
C LYS A 55 -4.64 -2.21 -23.70
N HIS A 56 -4.59 -3.07 -22.67
CA HIS A 56 -4.64 -4.52 -22.85
C HIS A 56 -6.06 -5.04 -23.11
N HIS A 57 -7.07 -4.42 -22.50
CA HIS A 57 -8.47 -4.87 -22.57
C HIS A 57 -9.37 -4.06 -23.50
N GLY A 58 -8.92 -2.89 -24.00
CA GLY A 58 -9.78 -1.94 -24.71
C GLY A 58 -10.81 -1.25 -23.79
N ALA A 59 -10.51 -1.22 -22.49
CA ALA A 59 -11.40 -0.79 -21.42
C ALA A 59 -11.32 0.72 -21.16
N THR A 60 -12.36 1.29 -20.53
CA THR A 60 -12.34 2.68 -20.07
C THR A 60 -11.47 2.87 -18.82
N GLU A 61 -11.23 4.13 -18.44
CA GLU A 61 -10.48 4.49 -17.24
C GLU A 61 -11.23 4.04 -15.98
N GLU A 62 -12.55 4.22 -15.95
CA GLU A 62 -13.42 3.80 -14.85
C GLU A 62 -13.42 2.28 -14.67
N GLU A 63 -13.46 1.51 -15.76
CA GLU A 63 -13.35 0.05 -15.74
C GLU A 63 -11.98 -0.42 -15.22
N ALA A 64 -10.90 0.29 -15.59
CA ALA A 64 -9.55 0.02 -15.09
C ALA A 64 -9.43 0.32 -13.59
N VAL A 65 -9.92 1.47 -13.15
CA VAL A 65 -9.92 1.90 -11.75
C VAL A 65 -10.79 0.98 -10.89
N GLU A 66 -11.97 0.53 -11.36
CA GLU A 66 -12.79 -0.45 -10.61
C GLU A 66 -12.07 -1.80 -10.48
N PHE A 67 -11.41 -2.26 -11.54
CA PHE A 67 -10.63 -3.50 -11.52
C PHE A 67 -9.43 -3.43 -10.56
N LEU A 68 -8.67 -2.32 -10.57
CA LEU A 68 -7.57 -2.09 -9.62
C LEU A 68 -8.10 -2.01 -8.17
N TRP A 69 -9.19 -1.29 -7.91
CA TRP A 69 -9.84 -1.29 -6.59
C TRP A 69 -10.33 -2.69 -6.17
N LYS A 70 -10.82 -3.51 -7.10
CA LYS A 70 -11.20 -4.91 -6.84
C LYS A 70 -9.98 -5.78 -6.47
N LYS A 71 -8.80 -5.51 -7.02
CA LYS A 71 -7.53 -6.14 -6.60
C LYS A 71 -7.13 -5.68 -5.20
N ILE A 72 -7.15 -4.37 -4.91
CA ILE A 72 -6.87 -3.79 -3.58
C ILE A 72 -7.79 -4.39 -2.51
N ARG A 73 -9.11 -4.45 -2.76
CA ARG A 73 -10.10 -5.06 -1.85
C ARG A 73 -9.85 -6.56 -1.59
N ASN A 74 -9.23 -7.27 -2.53
CA ASN A 74 -8.87 -8.68 -2.32
C ASN A 74 -7.53 -8.83 -1.58
N ALA A 75 -6.54 -7.96 -1.86
CA ALA A 75 -5.30 -7.92 -1.09
C ALA A 75 -5.55 -7.62 0.40
N TRP A 76 -6.49 -6.74 0.74
CA TRP A 76 -6.90 -6.52 2.14
C TRP A 76 -7.50 -7.77 2.80
N LYS A 77 -8.25 -8.61 2.06
CA LYS A 77 -8.72 -9.92 2.55
C LYS A 77 -7.58 -10.91 2.71
N ASP A 78 -6.60 -10.87 1.80
CA ASP A 78 -5.41 -11.73 1.89
C ASP A 78 -4.57 -11.42 3.13
N ILE A 79 -4.37 -10.14 3.47
CA ILE A 79 -3.77 -9.71 4.74
C ILE A 79 -4.54 -10.30 5.93
N ALA A 80 -5.87 -10.14 5.96
CA ALA A 80 -6.70 -10.67 7.05
C ALA A 80 -6.64 -12.21 7.17
N GLN A 81 -6.50 -12.94 6.06
CA GLN A 81 -6.31 -14.40 6.05
C GLN A 81 -4.94 -14.82 6.59
N GLU A 82 -3.85 -14.09 6.28
CA GLU A 82 -2.52 -14.44 6.79
C GLU A 82 -2.45 -14.29 8.31
N TYR A 83 -3.13 -13.30 8.89
CA TYR A 83 -3.25 -13.13 10.35
C TYR A 83 -4.10 -14.21 11.05
N GLN A 84 -4.88 -15.01 10.31
CA GLN A 84 -5.64 -16.14 10.86
C GLN A 84 -4.86 -17.46 10.83
N LYS A 85 -3.69 -17.50 10.18
CA LYS A 85 -2.88 -18.72 10.05
C LYS A 85 -1.86 -18.83 11.18
N PRO A 86 -1.56 -20.05 11.67
CA PRO A 86 -0.35 -20.28 12.43
C PRO A 86 0.88 -19.84 11.63
N THR A 87 1.71 -19.00 12.23
CA THR A 87 2.92 -18.44 11.63
C THR A 87 4.13 -18.73 12.53
N PRO A 88 5.32 -19.04 11.97
CA PRO A 88 6.55 -19.14 12.75
C PRO A 88 7.13 -17.76 13.12
N LEU A 89 6.61 -16.66 12.55
CA LEU A 89 7.14 -15.32 12.77
C LEU A 89 6.52 -14.62 14.00
N PRO A 90 7.29 -13.79 14.72
CA PRO A 90 6.74 -12.83 15.67
C PRO A 90 5.73 -11.89 14.98
N VAL A 91 4.53 -11.74 15.57
CA VAL A 91 3.45 -10.87 15.05
C VAL A 91 3.93 -9.44 14.80
N VAL A 92 4.86 -8.94 15.64
CA VAL A 92 5.50 -7.62 15.51
C VAL A 92 6.18 -7.40 14.13
N LEU A 93 6.62 -8.46 13.45
CA LEU A 93 7.16 -8.36 12.07
C LEU A 93 6.04 -8.26 11.03
N MET A 94 4.97 -9.04 11.18
CA MET A 94 3.78 -8.94 10.33
C MET A 94 3.14 -7.55 10.46
N ASP A 95 3.13 -6.98 11.67
CA ASP A 95 2.61 -5.65 11.96
C ASP A 95 3.37 -4.54 11.23
N ARG A 96 4.65 -4.73 10.88
CA ARG A 96 5.37 -3.78 10.02
C ARG A 96 4.82 -3.77 8.60
N ILE A 97 4.44 -4.93 8.08
CA ILE A 97 3.88 -5.09 6.72
C ILE A 97 2.42 -4.59 6.70
N LEU A 98 1.62 -4.95 7.70
CA LEU A 98 0.25 -4.43 7.88
C LEU A 98 0.24 -2.90 8.04
N ASN A 99 1.13 -2.33 8.85
CA ASN A 99 1.18 -0.89 9.05
C ASN A 99 1.73 -0.16 7.82
N LEU A 100 2.63 -0.75 7.01
CA LEU A 100 3.00 -0.21 5.71
C LEU A 100 1.79 -0.11 4.76
N ALA A 101 0.97 -1.17 4.67
CA ALA A 101 -0.26 -1.14 3.87
C ALA A 101 -1.27 -0.08 4.39
N ARG A 102 -1.35 0.12 5.72
CA ARG A 102 -2.15 1.21 6.32
C ARG A 102 -1.60 2.59 6.00
N SER A 103 -0.28 2.78 6.00
CA SER A 103 0.36 4.02 5.57
C SER A 103 0.10 4.32 4.09
N CYS A 104 0.06 3.30 3.22
CA CYS A 104 -0.36 3.48 1.83
C CYS A 104 -1.81 3.99 1.72
N ASN A 105 -2.77 3.41 2.47
CA ASN A 105 -4.13 3.96 2.52
C ASN A 105 -4.14 5.44 2.94
N LEU A 106 -3.41 5.77 4.01
CA LEU A 106 -3.36 7.12 4.57
C LEU A 106 -2.78 8.15 3.59
N PHE A 107 -1.60 7.86 3.00
CA PHE A 107 -0.95 8.74 2.03
C PHE A 107 -1.71 8.89 0.71
N TYR A 108 -2.68 8.02 0.43
CA TYR A 108 -3.49 8.04 -0.79
C TYR A 108 -4.98 8.36 -0.55
N GLU A 109 -5.40 8.70 0.66
CA GLU A 109 -6.81 8.95 0.98
C GLU A 109 -7.39 10.18 0.23
N ASN A 110 -6.57 11.22 0.05
CA ASN A 110 -6.96 12.50 -0.55
C ASN A 110 -6.25 12.80 -1.89
N GLY A 111 -5.68 11.79 -2.56
CA GLY A 111 -4.71 11.93 -3.66
C GLY A 111 -3.29 11.59 -3.21
N ASP A 112 -2.27 11.84 -4.04
CA ASP A 112 -0.86 11.54 -3.69
C ASP A 112 -0.30 12.52 -2.64
N GLY A 113 -0.59 12.24 -1.37
CA GLY A 113 -0.12 13.00 -0.21
C GLY A 113 1.34 12.74 0.16
N TYR A 114 2.02 11.80 -0.52
CA TYR A 114 3.47 11.64 -0.39
C TYR A 114 4.21 12.68 -1.23
N THR A 115 3.79 12.87 -2.49
CA THR A 115 4.33 13.92 -3.36
C THR A 115 3.80 15.31 -3.00
N ASP A 116 2.50 15.43 -2.69
CA ASP A 116 1.88 16.68 -2.24
C ASP A 116 1.60 16.65 -0.75
N SER A 117 2.63 16.88 0.05
CA SER A 117 2.57 16.84 1.52
C SER A 117 1.59 17.85 2.15
N ARG A 118 0.96 18.73 1.37
CA ARG A 118 -0.14 19.60 1.83
C ARG A 118 -1.39 18.78 2.16
N LEU A 119 -1.58 17.63 1.50
CA LEU A 119 -2.69 16.70 1.72
C LEU A 119 -2.55 15.89 3.03
N MET A 120 -1.37 15.93 3.65
CA MET A 120 -1.05 15.25 4.92
C MET A 120 -0.79 16.22 6.08
N LYS A 121 -1.08 17.51 5.87
CA LYS A 121 -0.61 18.58 6.76
C LYS A 121 -1.22 18.43 8.16
N ASP A 122 -2.51 18.18 8.25
CA ASP A 122 -3.25 18.28 9.50
C ASP A 122 -3.04 17.01 10.36
N GLU A 123 -2.88 15.85 9.73
CA GLU A 123 -2.47 14.58 10.34
C GLU A 123 -1.05 14.69 10.91
N LEU A 124 -0.10 15.25 10.14
CA LEU A 124 1.28 15.48 10.60
C LEU A 124 1.34 16.52 11.72
N THR A 125 0.50 17.56 11.67
CA THR A 125 0.41 18.57 12.74
C THR A 125 -0.12 17.93 14.03
N SER A 126 -1.24 17.21 13.96
CA SER A 126 -1.86 16.53 15.10
C SER A 126 -1.03 15.39 15.68
N LEU A 127 -0.10 14.79 14.92
CA LEU A 127 0.72 13.67 15.39
C LEU A 127 2.08 14.10 15.96
N LEU A 128 2.66 15.20 15.45
CA LEU A 128 4.06 15.57 15.72
C LEU A 128 4.24 16.94 16.40
N PHE A 129 3.22 17.80 16.41
CA PHE A 129 3.31 19.18 16.90
C PHE A 129 2.27 19.50 17.98
N ASP A 130 1.02 19.11 17.80
CA ASP A 130 -0.04 19.36 18.78
C ASP A 130 -0.04 18.27 19.87
N PRO A 131 0.17 18.62 21.16
CA PRO A 131 0.08 17.65 22.25
C PRO A 131 -1.39 17.29 22.53
N VAL A 132 -1.66 16.00 22.75
CA VAL A 132 -2.98 15.55 23.22
C VAL A 132 -3.30 16.21 24.58
N PRO A 133 -4.45 16.90 24.72
CA PRO A 133 -4.85 17.49 25.99
C PRO A 133 -4.98 16.47 27.13
N LEU A 134 -4.69 16.93 28.36
CA LEU A 134 -4.80 16.17 29.61
C LEU A 134 -6.15 16.42 30.31
#